data_AF-A0A6V7UNN4-F1
#
_entry.id   AF-A0A6V7UNN4-F1
#
_cell.length_a   1.000
_cell.length_b   1.000
_cell.length_c   1.000
_cell.angle_alpha   90.00
_cell.angle_beta   90.00
_cell.angle_gamma   90.00
#
_symmetry.space_group_name_H-M   'P 1'
#
loop_
_entity.id
_entity.type
_entity.pdbx_description
1 polymer ?
#
loop_
_entity_poly.entity_id
_entity_poly.type
_entity_poly.pdbx_seq_one_letter_code
_entity_poly.pdbx_strand_id
1 'polypeptide(L)' 'MEPFNKLQLTEVEYVLISIIIFCHSFTNCLSKQGRELLLNESEKYSKILMKIL' A
#
# COMPACT_ATOMS: atom_id res chain seq x y z
N MET A 1 -8.11 5.39 -12.76
CA MET A 1 -7.01 4.43 -13.02
C MET A 1 -5.92 4.95 -13.97
N GLU A 2 -6.13 6.06 -14.69
CA GLU A 2 -5.23 6.50 -15.77
C GLU A 2 -3.75 6.82 -15.44
N PRO A 3 -3.33 7.29 -14.24
CA PRO A 3 -1.91 7.53 -14.01
C PRO A 3 -1.09 6.25 -13.83
N PHE A 4 -1.67 5.18 -13.28
CA PHE A 4 -0.98 3.92 -13.02
C PHE A 4 -0.79 3.07 -14.28
N ASN A 5 -1.69 3.19 -15.26
CA ASN A 5 -1.57 2.48 -16.54
C ASN A 5 -0.33 2.91 -17.35
N LYS A 6 0.23 4.09 -17.07
CA LYS A 6 1.46 4.59 -17.71
C LYS A 6 2.74 4.00 -17.09
N LEU A 7 2.65 3.43 -15.90
CA LEU A 7 3.81 2.95 -15.13
C LEU A 7 4.23 1.51 -15.49
N GLN A 8 3.56 0.87 -16.47
CA GLN A 8 3.82 -0.51 -16.91
C GLN A 8 3.99 -1.50 -15.73
N LEU A 9 3.19 -1.30 -14.68
CA LEU A 9 3.25 -2.13 -13.48
C LEU A 9 2.81 -3.55 -13.81
N THR A 10 3.55 -4.52 -13.28
CA THR A 10 3.08 -5.90 -13.17
C THR A 10 1.86 -5.95 -12.25
N GLU A 11 1.07 -7.02 -12.38
CA GLU A 11 -0.08 -7.26 -11.51
C GLU A 11 0.32 -7.27 -10.03
N VAL A 12 1.50 -7.83 -9.72
CA VAL A 12 2.05 -7.89 -8.35
C VAL A 12 2.35 -6.48 -7.82
N GLU A 13 3.03 -5.64 -8.60
CA GLU A 13 3.34 -4.26 -8.19
C GLU A 13 2.08 -3.43 -8.01
N TYR A 14 1.11 -3.58 -8.91
CA TYR A 14 -0.19 -2.90 -8.80
C TYR A 14 -0.93 -3.27 -7.51
N VAL A 15 -0.97 -4.55 -7.16
CA VAL A 15 -1.59 -5.02 -5.93
C VAL A 15 -0.87 -4.49 -4.70
N LEU A 16 0.47 -4.54 -4.69
CA LEU A 16 1.26 -4.01 -3.56
C LEU A 16 1.02 -2.52 -3.35
N ILE A 17 1.04 -1.72 -4.41
CA ILE A 17 0.75 -0.28 -4.34
C ILE A 17 -0.67 -0.04 -3.84
N SER A 18 -1.65 -0.82 -4.32
CA SER A 18 -3.05 -0.70 -3.88
C SER A 18 -3.20 -0.97 -2.38
N ILE A 19 -2.52 -2.00 -1.87
CA ILE A 19 -2.51 -2.31 -0.43
C ILE A 19 -1.85 -1.20 0.38
N ILE A 20 -0.71 -0.67 -0.08
CA ILE A 20 -0.02 0.43 0.61
C ILE A 20 -0.95 1.66 0.69
N ILE A 21 -1.58 2.05 -0.42
CA ILE A 21 -2.52 3.18 -0.44
C ILE A 21 -3.70 2.91 0.50
N PHE A 22 -4.28 1.70 0.46
CA PHE A 22 -5.38 1.32 1.35
C PHE A 22 -4.98 1.45 2.82
N CYS A 23 -3.81 0.92 3.19
CA CYS A 23 -3.26 1.02 4.53
C CYS A 23 -3.01 2.46 4.98
N HIS A 24 -2.89 3.45 4.09
CA HIS A 24 -2.79 4.87 4.45
C HIS A 24 -4.11 5.64 4.35
N SER A 25 -5.14 5.05 3.75
CA SER A 25 -6.41 5.71 3.41
C SER A 25 -7.44 5.77 4.55
N PHE A 26 -7.02 5.52 5.79
CA PHE A 26 -7.94 5.47 6.92
C PHE A 26 -8.40 6.86 7.39
N THR A 27 -9.70 6.97 7.66
CA THR A 27 -10.34 8.14 8.28
C THR A 27 -10.30 8.03 9.81
N ASN A 28 -10.67 9.11 10.51
CA ASN A 28 -10.61 9.25 11.98
C ASN A 28 -11.34 8.15 12.81
N CYS A 29 -12.00 7.19 12.17
CA CYS A 29 -12.74 6.10 12.80
C CYS A 29 -11.88 4.93 13.32
N LEU A 30 -10.57 4.88 13.04
CA LEU A 30 -9.72 3.80 13.57
C LEU A 30 -9.20 4.08 14.99
N SER A 31 -9.20 3.03 15.81
CA SER A 31 -8.49 3.00 17.09
C SER A 31 -6.98 3.20 16.86
N LYS A 32 -6.26 3.63 17.91
CA LYS A 32 -4.79 3.79 17.84
C LYS A 32 -4.09 2.50 17.41
N GLN A 33 -4.50 1.36 17.98
CA GLN A 33 -3.97 0.04 17.64
C GLN A 33 -4.27 -0.35 16.19
N GLY A 34 -5.47 -0.05 15.68
CA GLY A 34 -5.81 -0.29 14.28
C GLY A 34 -4.95 0.52 13.32
N ARG A 35 -4.64 1.78 13.67
CA ARG A 35 -3.72 2.62 12.88
C ARG A 35 -2.30 2.07 12.88
N GLU A 36 -1.77 1.70 14.04
CA GLU A 36 -0.44 1.08 14.15
C GLU A 36 -0.34 -0.21 13.34
N LEU A 37 -1.38 -1.06 13.35
CA LEU A 37 -1.42 -2.27 12.55
C LEU A 37 -1.36 -1.97 11.05
N LEU A 38 -2.18 -1.03 10.56
CA LEU A 38 -2.18 -0.68 9.14
C LEU A 38 -0.87 -0.03 8.69
N LEU A 39 -0.24 0.79 9.55
CA LEU A 39 1.08 1.36 9.27
C LEU A 39 2.16 0.27 9.20
N ASN A 40 2.13 -0.72 10.09
CA ASN A 40 3.08 -1.84 10.06
C ASN A 40 2.92 -2.69 8.79
N GLU A 41 1.67 -2.94 8.37
CA GLU A 41 1.41 -3.64 7.11
C GLU A 41 1.88 -2.81 5.91
N SER A 42 1.62 -1.50 5.87
CA SER A 42 2.10 -0.64 4.77
C SER A 42 3.63 -0.65 4.65
N GLU A 43 4.35 -0.62 5.77
CA GLU A 43 5.80 -0.70 5.80
C GLU A 43 6.31 -2.04 5.26
N LYS A 44 5.66 -3.14 5.66
CA LYS A 44 5.99 -4.50 5.19
C LYS A 44 5.78 -4.63 3.68
N TYR A 45 4.65 -4.18 3.15
CA TYR A 45 4.39 -4.25 1.71
C TYR A 45 5.28 -3.30 0.90
N SER A 46 5.65 -2.15 1.46
CA SER A 46 6.63 -1.24 0.85
C SER A 46 8.00 -1.90 0.71
N LYS A 47 8.46 -2.62 1.74
CA LYS A 47 9.72 -3.38 1.69
C LYS A 47 9.69 -4.50 0.65
N ILE A 48 8.55 -5.13 0.43
CA ILE A 48 8.38 -6.15 -0.61
C ILE A 48 8.47 -5.51 -1.99
N LEU A 49 7.75 -4.41 -2.22
CA LEU A 49 7.77 -3.68 -3.49
C LEU A 49 9.18 -3.20 -3.85
N MET A 50 9.92 -2.64 -2.89
CA MET A 50 11.32 -2.18 -3.10
C MET A 50 12.32 -3.30 -3.41
N LYS A 51 11.98 -4.56 -3.13
CA LYS A 51 12.84 -5.71 -3.49
C LYS A 51 12.54 -6.27 -4.88
N ILE A 52 11.40 -5.89 -5.46
CA ILE A 52 10.98 -6.29 -6.81
C ILE A 52 11.53 -5.31 -7.85
N LEU A 53 11.64 -4.03 -7.48
CA LEU A 53 12.35 -2.98 -8.23
C LEU A 53 13.87 -3.17 -8.21
#